data_AF-A0A182JSE1-F1
#
_entry.id   AF-A0A182JSE1-F1
#
_cell.length_a   1.000
_cell.length_b   1.000
_cell.length_c   1.000
_cell.angle_alpha   90.00
_cell.angle_beta   90.00
_cell.angle_gamma   90.00
#
_symmetry.space_group_name_H-M   'P 1'
#
loop_
_entity.id
_entity.type
_entity.pdbx_description
1 polymer ?
#
loop_
_entity_poly.entity_id
_entity_poly.type
_entity_poly.pdbx_seq_one_letter_code
_entity_poly.pdbx_strand_id
1 'polypeptide(L)'
;MAYRFACVLLTVALCAAPVLSFSAGAPNGACGDMIPQHHTDPQKSAAPYQIILSKKQINAGEGVTITVQGNSAKDTIKGLLCQTRVGETPVGAFDVPPNNNYVQKLDCGNSKASAITHKKIATAPNAITFNWIAPKGLSEQAQVYCTIALNGGVFWVKHTSDFLKVN
;
A
#
# COMPACT_ATOMS: atom_id res chain seq x y z
N MET A 1 58.29 13.29 2.42
CA MET A 1 57.25 12.32 2.00
C MET A 1 55.92 12.65 2.68
N ALA A 2 55.31 13.79 2.34
CA ALA A 2 54.12 14.27 3.04
C ALA A 2 53.13 14.91 2.04
N TYR A 3 52.76 14.19 0.98
CA TYR A 3 51.83 14.72 -0.04
C TYR A 3 51.16 13.59 -0.83
N ARG A 4 50.64 12.52 -0.17
CA ARG A 4 49.91 11.46 -0.90
C ARG A 4 48.69 10.85 -0.21
N PHE A 5 48.29 11.34 0.96
CA PHE A 5 47.16 10.76 1.70
C PHE A 5 46.05 11.76 2.06
N ALA A 6 46.07 12.97 1.50
CA ALA A 6 45.06 14.00 1.81
C ALA A 6 43.92 14.09 0.77
N CYS A 7 44.04 13.46 -0.41
CA CYS A 7 43.03 13.57 -1.47
C CYS A 7 42.06 12.38 -1.57
N VAL A 8 42.27 11.29 -0.82
CA VAL A 8 41.42 10.09 -0.94
C VAL A 8 40.24 10.10 0.05
N LEU A 9 40.26 10.99 1.06
CA LEU A 9 39.19 11.08 2.05
C LEU A 9 38.04 12.03 1.66
N LEU A 10 38.10 12.67 0.47
CA LEU A 10 37.13 13.69 0.05
C LEU A 10 36.23 13.28 -1.13
N THR A 11 36.16 12.00 -1.48
CA THR A 11 35.37 11.54 -2.65
C THR A 11 34.28 10.51 -2.34
N VAL A 12 34.07 10.12 -1.08
CA VAL A 12 33.00 9.18 -0.67
C VAL A 12 31.94 9.86 0.20
N ALA A 13 31.51 11.06 -0.20
CA ALA A 13 30.42 11.78 0.48
C ALA A 13 29.24 12.10 -0.46
N LEU A 14 29.27 11.63 -1.71
CA LEU A 14 28.38 12.13 -2.76
C LEU A 14 27.56 11.02 -3.45
N CYS A 15 26.89 10.16 -2.68
CA CYS A 15 25.87 9.24 -3.23
C CYS A 15 24.80 8.80 -2.22
N ALA A 16 24.63 9.50 -1.08
CA ALA A 16 23.46 9.29 -0.24
C ALA A 16 22.31 10.13 -0.80
N ALA A 17 21.67 9.65 -1.87
CA ALA A 17 20.39 10.20 -2.30
C ALA A 17 19.45 10.19 -1.08
N PRO A 18 18.81 11.32 -0.72
CA PRO A 18 17.87 11.34 0.40
C PRO A 18 16.79 10.32 0.12
N VAL A 19 16.72 9.31 0.99
CA VAL A 19 15.70 8.27 0.92
C VAL A 19 14.38 8.97 1.20
N LEU A 20 13.57 9.17 0.15
CA LEU A 20 12.25 9.79 0.25
C LEU A 20 11.28 8.79 0.91
N SER A 21 11.48 8.57 2.21
CA SER A 21 10.48 7.92 3.05
C SER A 21 9.32 8.90 3.19
N PHE A 22 8.32 8.77 2.32
CA PHE A 22 7.12 9.58 2.37
C PHE A 22 6.38 9.29 3.68
N SER A 23 6.52 10.21 4.65
CA SER A 23 5.88 10.12 5.97
C SER A 23 4.34 10.13 5.91
N ALA A 24 3.78 10.43 4.73
CA ALA A 24 2.36 10.41 4.43
C ALA A 24 2.16 9.96 2.97
N GLY A 25 1.72 8.71 2.80
CA GLY A 25 1.26 8.18 1.53
C GLY A 25 2.35 7.70 0.59
N ALA A 26 2.01 6.72 -0.23
CA ALA A 26 2.87 6.19 -1.28
C ALA A 26 2.87 7.14 -2.50
N PRO A 27 3.99 7.26 -3.23
CA PRO A 27 4.04 7.99 -4.48
C PRO A 27 3.28 7.25 -5.59
N ASN A 28 2.83 7.98 -6.62
CA ASN A 28 2.14 7.39 -7.79
C ASN A 28 2.97 6.29 -8.47
N GLY A 29 4.30 6.44 -8.51
CA GLY A 29 5.21 5.44 -9.08
C GLY A 29 5.16 4.06 -8.41
N ALA A 30 4.70 3.98 -7.15
CA ALA A 30 4.55 2.71 -6.44
C ALA A 30 3.29 1.92 -6.85
N CYS A 31 2.38 2.50 -7.64
CA CYS A 31 1.11 1.83 -7.95
C CYS A 31 1.26 0.51 -8.73
N GLY A 32 2.29 0.40 -9.57
CA GLY A 32 2.50 -0.79 -10.41
C GLY A 32 3.11 -1.95 -9.61
N ASP A 33 4.31 -1.73 -9.09
CA ASP A 33 5.09 -2.73 -8.35
C ASP A 33 4.58 -2.95 -6.92
N MET A 34 3.86 -1.96 -6.37
CA MET A 34 3.44 -1.88 -4.98
C MET A 34 4.61 -1.83 -3.98
N ILE A 35 5.81 -1.44 -4.42
CA ILE A 35 7.00 -1.40 -3.58
C ILE A 35 7.16 0.01 -2.98
N PRO A 36 7.36 0.12 -1.64
CA PRO A 36 7.74 1.37 -1.02
C PRO A 36 9.07 1.91 -1.59
N GLN A 37 9.08 3.17 -2.03
CA GLN A 37 10.20 3.78 -2.75
C GLN A 37 11.26 4.37 -1.80
N HIS A 38 11.73 3.55 -0.86
CA HIS A 38 12.73 3.92 0.15
C HIS A 38 13.90 2.93 0.24
N HIS A 39 14.17 2.20 -0.86
CA HIS A 39 15.36 1.35 -1.07
C HIS A 39 15.59 0.26 0.00
N THR A 40 14.50 -0.22 0.61
CA THR A 40 14.52 -1.39 1.50
C THR A 40 13.81 -2.52 0.77
N ASP A 41 14.30 -3.75 0.90
CA ASP A 41 13.65 -4.92 0.33
C ASP A 41 12.43 -5.36 1.16
N PRO A 42 11.38 -5.91 0.52
CA PRO A 42 10.23 -6.48 1.22
C PRO A 42 10.62 -7.70 2.06
N GLN A 43 9.85 -7.96 3.10
CA GLN A 43 9.96 -9.18 3.89
C GLN A 43 9.59 -10.41 3.04
N LYS A 44 10.39 -11.47 3.16
CA LYS A 44 10.16 -12.75 2.48
C LYS A 44 9.29 -13.71 3.29
N SER A 45 9.09 -13.42 4.58
CA SER A 45 8.18 -14.18 5.45
C SER A 45 6.72 -13.93 5.09
N ALA A 46 5.84 -14.81 5.55
CA ALA A 46 4.41 -14.57 5.46
C ALA A 46 4.02 -13.27 6.19
N ALA A 47 3.13 -12.49 5.58
CA ALA A 47 2.61 -11.27 6.19
C ALA A 47 1.72 -11.61 7.40
N PRO A 48 1.94 -11.02 8.59
CA PRO A 48 1.11 -11.26 9.77
C PRO A 48 -0.18 -10.43 9.76
N TYR A 49 -0.84 -10.36 8.60
CA TYR A 49 -2.04 -9.56 8.37
C TYR A 49 -3.07 -10.37 7.60
N GLN A 50 -4.32 -9.90 7.66
CA GLN A 50 -5.44 -10.38 6.85
C GLN A 50 -6.09 -9.19 6.15
N ILE A 51 -6.59 -9.44 4.93
CA ILE A 51 -7.45 -8.50 4.20
C ILE A 51 -8.85 -9.10 4.14
N ILE A 52 -9.74 -8.55 4.96
CA ILE A 52 -11.09 -9.08 5.18
C ILE A 52 -12.08 -8.27 4.35
N LEU A 53 -12.90 -8.96 3.56
CA LEU A 53 -13.98 -8.38 2.79
C LEU A 53 -15.30 -8.54 3.54
N SER A 54 -16.11 -7.48 3.63
CA SER A 54 -17.43 -7.56 4.26
C SER A 54 -18.44 -8.42 3.47
N LYS A 55 -18.16 -8.65 2.19
CA LYS A 55 -18.95 -9.50 1.30
C LYS A 55 -18.02 -10.33 0.42
N LYS A 56 -18.43 -11.57 0.10
CA LYS A 56 -17.73 -12.45 -0.86
C LYS A 56 -18.25 -12.28 -2.30
N GLN A 57 -19.41 -11.65 -2.45
CA GLN A 57 -20.05 -11.42 -3.73
C GLN A 57 -20.79 -10.07 -3.70
N ILE A 58 -20.69 -9.32 -4.80
CA ILE A 58 -21.38 -8.05 -5.02
C ILE A 58 -21.83 -7.93 -6.49
N ASN A 59 -22.64 -6.94 -6.82
CA ASN A 59 -22.93 -6.59 -8.22
C ASN A 59 -22.00 -5.46 -8.70
N ALA A 60 -21.82 -5.34 -10.02
CA ALA A 60 -21.12 -4.21 -10.61
C ALA A 60 -21.73 -2.87 -10.16
N GLY A 61 -20.88 -1.89 -9.82
CA GLY A 61 -21.32 -0.60 -9.25
C GLY A 61 -21.60 -0.62 -7.74
N GLU A 62 -21.61 -1.79 -7.09
CA GLU A 62 -21.80 -1.92 -5.65
C GLU A 62 -20.48 -1.73 -4.89
N GLY A 63 -20.58 -1.27 -3.64
CA GLY A 63 -19.47 -1.15 -2.71
C GLY A 63 -19.28 -2.37 -1.81
N VAL A 64 -18.02 -2.64 -1.46
CA VAL A 64 -17.63 -3.57 -0.40
C VAL A 64 -16.72 -2.86 0.60
N THR A 65 -16.85 -3.21 1.87
CA THR A 65 -15.94 -2.73 2.91
C THR A 65 -14.77 -3.70 3.04
N ILE A 66 -13.57 -3.14 3.08
CA ILE A 66 -12.30 -3.84 3.19
C ILE A 66 -11.67 -3.46 4.52
N THR A 67 -11.23 -4.45 5.28
CA THR A 67 -10.49 -4.25 6.53
C THR A 67 -9.14 -4.95 6.45
N VAL A 68 -8.06 -4.19 6.56
CA VAL A 68 -6.70 -4.72 6.72
C VAL A 68 -6.42 -4.81 8.22
N GLN A 69 -6.15 -6.02 8.71
CA GLN A 69 -6.09 -6.35 10.14
C GLN A 69 -4.81 -7.12 10.46
N GLY A 70 -4.09 -6.70 11.50
CA GLY A 70 -2.96 -7.48 12.02
C GLY A 70 -3.42 -8.69 12.83
N ASN A 71 -2.66 -9.79 12.78
CA ASN A 71 -2.99 -11.04 13.46
C ASN A 71 -2.87 -10.97 14.99
N SER A 72 -2.06 -10.04 15.51
CA SER A 72 -1.87 -9.79 16.93
C SER A 72 -1.68 -8.30 17.20
N ALA A 73 -1.77 -7.86 18.46
CA ALA A 73 -1.69 -6.44 18.84
C ALA A 73 -0.37 -5.73 18.44
N LYS A 74 0.72 -6.48 18.22
CA LYS A 74 2.00 -5.94 17.75
C LYS A 74 2.05 -5.70 16.24
N ASP A 75 1.16 -6.34 15.48
CA ASP A 75 1.11 -6.26 14.02
C ASP A 75 0.35 -4.99 13.60
N THR A 76 0.92 -3.84 13.93
CA THR A 76 0.34 -2.53 13.64
C THR A 76 0.65 -2.10 12.20
N ILE A 77 -0.09 -1.10 11.71
CA ILE A 77 -0.02 -0.62 10.33
C ILE A 77 0.43 0.84 10.34
N LYS A 78 1.68 1.09 9.92
CA LYS A 78 2.21 2.44 9.72
C LYS A 78 2.19 2.89 8.27
N GLY A 79 2.27 1.94 7.34
CA GLY A 79 2.18 2.22 5.92
C GLY A 79 1.18 1.28 5.26
N LEU A 80 0.47 1.83 4.28
CA LEU A 80 -0.50 1.09 3.50
C LEU A 80 -0.51 1.62 2.06
N LEU A 81 -0.62 0.71 1.11
CA LEU A 81 -0.98 0.98 -0.29
C LEU A 81 -1.86 -0.19 -0.76
N CYS A 82 -3.10 0.05 -1.12
CA CYS A 82 -3.98 -1.01 -1.64
C CYS A 82 -4.59 -0.67 -2.99
N GLN A 83 -4.80 -1.71 -3.80
CA GLN A 83 -5.52 -1.70 -5.07
C GLN A 83 -6.44 -2.91 -5.13
N THR A 84 -7.55 -2.79 -5.84
CA THR A 84 -8.34 -3.96 -6.24
C THR A 84 -8.00 -4.26 -7.69
N ARG A 85 -7.71 -5.52 -8.03
CA ARG A 85 -7.25 -5.93 -9.35
C ARG A 85 -8.06 -7.10 -9.90
N VAL A 86 -8.16 -7.16 -11.23
CA VAL A 86 -8.55 -8.36 -12.00
C VAL A 86 -7.28 -8.85 -12.68
N GLY A 87 -6.79 -10.03 -12.28
CA GLY A 87 -5.40 -10.40 -12.55
C GLY A 87 -4.45 -9.33 -11.99
N GLU A 88 -3.56 -8.79 -12.83
CA GLU A 88 -2.66 -7.69 -12.45
C GLU A 88 -3.23 -6.28 -12.71
N THR A 89 -4.42 -6.17 -13.32
CA THR A 89 -4.97 -4.88 -13.75
C THR A 89 -5.79 -4.22 -12.64
N PRO A 90 -5.43 -3.01 -12.18
CA PRO A 90 -6.24 -2.28 -11.19
C PRO A 90 -7.60 -1.89 -11.75
N VAL A 91 -8.65 -2.06 -10.95
CA VAL A 91 -10.05 -1.81 -11.32
C VAL A 91 -10.83 -1.11 -10.21
N GLY A 92 -11.89 -0.42 -10.61
CA GLY A 92 -12.82 0.25 -9.70
C GLY A 92 -12.22 1.49 -9.05
N ALA A 93 -12.89 1.95 -7.99
CA ALA A 93 -12.49 3.14 -7.25
C ALA A 93 -12.68 2.94 -5.77
N PHE A 94 -11.78 3.50 -4.97
CA PHE A 94 -11.90 3.51 -3.53
C PHE A 94 -12.71 4.71 -3.06
N ASP A 95 -13.50 4.46 -2.03
CA ASP A 95 -14.19 5.49 -1.26
C ASP A 95 -13.69 5.45 0.19
N VAL A 96 -13.24 6.61 0.66
CA VAL A 96 -12.65 6.77 1.99
C VAL A 96 -13.58 7.66 2.80
N PRO A 97 -14.15 7.15 3.91
CA PRO A 97 -15.01 7.95 4.77
C PRO A 97 -14.32 9.26 5.19
N PRO A 98 -15.01 10.42 5.22
CA PRO A 98 -14.40 11.71 5.52
C PRO A 98 -13.68 11.76 6.88
N ASN A 99 -14.15 10.97 7.84
CA ASN A 99 -13.60 10.86 9.19
C ASN A 99 -12.48 9.81 9.32
N ASN A 100 -12.04 9.16 8.23
CA ASN A 100 -10.93 8.23 8.27
C ASN A 100 -9.60 8.98 8.38
N ASN A 101 -8.92 8.82 9.53
CA ASN A 101 -7.66 9.49 9.83
C ASN A 101 -6.42 8.73 9.36
N TYR A 102 -6.58 7.50 8.85
CA TYR A 102 -5.46 6.61 8.54
C TYR A 102 -5.14 6.52 7.05
N VAL A 103 -6.13 6.72 6.17
CA VAL A 103 -5.94 6.55 4.72
C VAL A 103 -6.50 7.71 3.90
N GLN A 104 -6.01 7.81 2.68
CA GLN A 104 -6.40 8.76 1.65
C GLN A 104 -6.39 8.06 0.29
N LYS A 105 -7.17 8.59 -0.66
CA LYS A 105 -7.21 8.08 -2.03
C LYS A 105 -5.92 8.46 -2.76
N LEU A 106 -5.46 7.58 -3.64
CA LEU A 106 -4.32 7.80 -4.53
C LEU A 106 -4.79 7.55 -5.96
N ASP A 107 -4.55 8.54 -6.82
CA ASP A 107 -4.69 8.38 -8.26
C ASP A 107 -3.43 7.66 -8.77
N CYS A 108 -3.61 6.61 -9.60
CA CYS A 108 -2.51 5.90 -10.24
C CYS A 108 -2.59 6.12 -11.75
N GLY A 109 -1.56 6.77 -12.32
CA GLY A 109 -1.65 7.29 -13.69
C GLY A 109 -2.90 8.17 -13.90
N ASN A 110 -3.71 7.83 -14.91
CA ASN A 110 -4.94 8.54 -15.23
C ASN A 110 -6.18 8.03 -14.47
N SER A 111 -6.05 6.95 -13.70
CA SER A 111 -7.16 6.34 -12.97
C SER A 111 -7.40 7.05 -11.65
N LYS A 112 -8.60 7.59 -11.47
CA LYS A 112 -9.00 8.33 -10.27
C LYS A 112 -9.36 7.40 -9.14
N ALA A 113 -8.85 7.69 -7.94
CA ALA A 113 -9.10 6.90 -6.74
C ALA A 113 -8.86 5.39 -6.92
N SER A 114 -7.96 5.00 -7.82
CA SER A 114 -7.69 3.60 -8.15
C SER A 114 -6.87 2.86 -7.09
N ALA A 115 -6.34 3.61 -6.11
CA ALA A 115 -5.67 3.07 -4.96
C ALA A 115 -6.04 3.85 -3.69
N ILE A 116 -5.73 3.28 -2.54
CA ILE A 116 -5.65 4.00 -1.26
C ILE A 116 -4.25 3.89 -0.71
N THR A 117 -3.82 4.91 0.01
CA THR A 117 -2.57 4.90 0.75
C THR A 117 -2.74 5.51 2.14
N HIS A 118 -1.82 5.23 3.04
CA HIS A 118 -1.83 5.80 4.38
C HIS A 118 -1.70 7.34 4.37
N LYS A 119 -2.29 7.98 5.37
CA LYS A 119 -1.98 9.36 5.80
C LYS A 119 -0.76 9.30 6.74
N LYS A 120 -0.37 10.44 7.30
CA LYS A 120 0.57 10.45 8.42
C LYS A 120 -0.09 9.77 9.63
N ILE A 121 0.45 8.65 10.06
CA ILE A 121 -0.06 7.87 11.20
C ILE A 121 0.85 8.11 12.42
N ALA A 122 0.35 8.83 13.42
CA ALA A 122 1.07 9.05 14.68
C ALA A 122 1.08 7.80 15.56
N THR A 123 -0.10 7.25 15.81
CA THR A 123 -0.30 6.00 16.55
C THR A 123 -0.76 4.92 15.58
N ALA A 124 0.04 3.89 15.40
CA ALA A 124 -0.21 2.84 14.42
C ALA A 124 -1.40 1.96 14.88
N PRO A 125 -2.52 1.93 14.13
CA PRO A 125 -3.62 1.05 14.46
C PRO A 125 -3.27 -0.39 14.09
N ASN A 126 -3.97 -1.35 14.71
CA ASN A 126 -3.90 -2.76 14.31
C ASN A 126 -4.89 -3.09 13.17
N ALA A 127 -5.84 -2.21 12.89
CA ALA A 127 -6.85 -2.37 11.85
C ALA A 127 -7.10 -1.07 11.10
N ILE A 128 -7.25 -1.13 9.78
CA ILE A 128 -7.66 0.00 8.94
C ILE A 128 -8.78 -0.47 8.00
N THR A 129 -9.89 0.28 7.99
CA THR A 129 -11.07 -0.03 7.18
C THR A 129 -11.36 1.07 6.16
N PHE A 130 -11.70 0.69 4.93
CA PHE A 130 -12.06 1.58 3.82
C PHE A 130 -13.00 0.86 2.85
N ASN A 131 -13.55 1.57 1.88
CA ASN A 131 -14.49 1.00 0.91
C ASN A 131 -13.90 0.96 -0.49
N TRP A 132 -14.31 -0.04 -1.26
CA TRP A 132 -14.05 -0.13 -2.70
C TRP A 132 -15.37 -0.31 -3.44
N ILE A 133 -15.49 0.34 -4.59
CA ILE A 133 -16.67 0.31 -5.45
C ILE A 133 -16.29 -0.38 -6.76
N ALA A 134 -17.02 -1.44 -7.10
CA ALA A 134 -16.84 -2.14 -8.36
C ALA A 134 -17.17 -1.20 -9.53
N PRO A 135 -16.36 -1.17 -10.61
CA PRO A 135 -16.73 -0.42 -11.80
C PRO A 135 -17.99 -1.03 -12.43
N LYS A 136 -18.78 -0.19 -13.10
CA LYS A 136 -19.96 -0.65 -13.84
C LYS A 136 -19.52 -1.63 -14.95
N GLY A 137 -20.29 -2.70 -15.13
CA GLY A 137 -20.03 -3.71 -16.17
C GLY A 137 -18.92 -4.71 -15.86
N LEU A 138 -18.31 -4.67 -14.67
CA LEU A 138 -17.35 -5.70 -14.24
C LEU A 138 -18.08 -7.02 -13.97
N SER A 139 -17.61 -8.11 -14.56
CA SER A 139 -18.18 -9.46 -14.39
C SER A 139 -17.14 -10.50 -13.92
N GLU A 140 -15.88 -10.07 -13.82
CA GLU A 140 -14.75 -10.91 -13.44
C GLU A 140 -14.54 -10.92 -11.93
N GLN A 141 -13.83 -11.94 -11.44
CA GLN A 141 -13.39 -11.98 -10.05
C GLN A 141 -12.31 -10.94 -9.80
N ALA A 142 -12.52 -10.14 -8.75
CA ALA A 142 -11.58 -9.13 -8.30
C ALA A 142 -10.88 -9.60 -7.03
N GLN A 143 -9.68 -9.11 -6.78
CA GLN A 143 -8.92 -9.40 -5.57
C GLN A 143 -8.24 -8.13 -5.05
N VAL A 144 -8.24 -7.93 -3.74
CA VAL A 144 -7.57 -6.79 -3.13
C VAL A 144 -6.10 -7.15 -2.91
N TYR A 145 -5.21 -6.28 -3.37
CA TYR A 145 -3.78 -6.34 -3.15
C TYR A 145 -3.39 -5.19 -2.24
N CYS A 146 -2.62 -5.47 -1.19
CA CYS A 146 -2.07 -4.46 -0.32
C CYS A 146 -0.57 -4.64 -0.10
N THR A 147 0.13 -3.52 -0.04
CA THR A 147 1.42 -3.40 0.63
C THR A 147 1.17 -2.86 2.02
N ILE A 148 1.66 -3.57 3.02
CA ILE A 148 1.42 -3.31 4.45
C ILE A 148 2.78 -3.15 5.12
N ALA A 149 3.01 -2.00 5.75
CA ALA A 149 4.24 -1.69 6.46
C ALA A 149 3.99 -1.59 7.96
N LEU A 150 4.72 -2.40 8.73
CA LEU A 150 4.83 -2.25 10.18
C LEU A 150 5.61 -0.98 10.52
N ASN A 151 6.68 -0.71 9.77
CA ASN A 151 7.48 0.50 9.84
C ASN A 151 8.28 0.68 8.52
N GLY A 152 9.10 1.73 8.43
CA GLY A 152 9.89 2.03 7.21
C GLY A 152 10.98 1.02 6.86
N GLY A 153 11.25 0.01 7.69
CA GLY A 153 12.18 -1.07 7.40
C GLY A 153 11.51 -2.44 7.24
N VAL A 154 10.24 -2.60 7.65
CA VAL A 154 9.56 -3.89 7.73
C VAL A 154 8.18 -3.78 7.09
N PHE A 155 8.04 -4.40 5.92
CA PHE A 155 6.82 -4.37 5.12
C PHE A 155 6.69 -5.60 4.21
N TRP A 156 5.46 -5.89 3.80
CA TRP A 156 5.10 -6.96 2.88
C TRP A 156 4.37 -6.36 1.69
N VAL A 157 4.67 -6.81 0.48
CA VAL A 157 4.09 -6.30 -0.77
C VAL A 157 3.13 -7.29 -1.39
N LYS A 158 2.15 -6.79 -2.15
CA LYS A 158 1.18 -7.60 -2.90
C LYS A 158 0.49 -8.70 -2.06
N HIS A 159 0.27 -8.45 -0.77
CA HIS A 159 -0.51 -9.35 0.07
C HIS A 159 -1.98 -9.30 -0.36
N THR A 160 -2.65 -10.45 -0.48
CA THR A 160 -3.95 -10.56 -1.13
C THR A 160 -5.09 -10.91 -0.18
N SER A 161 -6.29 -10.40 -0.46
CA SER A 161 -7.54 -10.91 0.10
C SER A 161 -7.96 -12.24 -0.55
N ASP A 162 -9.03 -12.84 -0.04
CA ASP A 162 -9.85 -13.78 -0.82
C ASP A 162 -10.39 -13.12 -2.10
N PHE A 163 -10.79 -13.95 -3.07
CA PHE A 163 -11.48 -13.46 -4.27
C PHE A 163 -12.87 -12.89 -3.93
N LEU A 164 -13.18 -11.77 -4.57
CA LEU A 164 -14.49 -11.13 -4.58
C LEU A 164 -15.18 -11.44 -5.90
N LYS A 165 -16.31 -12.11 -5.85
CA LYS A 165 -17.14 -12.32 -7.04
C LYS A 165 -17.92 -11.04 -7.35
N VAL A 166 -17.85 -10.57 -8.60
CA VAL A 166 -18.66 -9.45 -9.10
C VAL A 166 -19.61 -10.00 -10.16
N ASN A 167 -20.91 -9.72 -10.01
CA ASN A 167 -21.93 -10.07 -11.01
C ASN A 167 -22.29 -8.88 -11.91
#